data_AF-A0ABD5PF46-F1
#
_entry.id   AF-A0ABD5PF46-F1
#
_cell.length_a   1.000
_cell.length_b   1.000
_cell.length_c   1.000
_cell.angle_alpha   90.00
_cell.angle_beta   90.00
_cell.angle_gamma   90.00
#
_symmetry.space_group_name_H-M   'P 1'
#
loop_
_entity.id
_entity.type
_entity.pdbx_description
1 polymer ?
#
loop_
_entity_poly.entity_id
_entity_poly.type
_entity_poly.pdbx_seq_one_letter_code
_entity_poly.pdbx_strand_id
1 'polypeptide(L)'
;MTEDSNDSENFTDLSDEEIQDLSQEFTEAVPEALGRTLGLDLFSGARASEPDEFEEEFSERIAGFLTGFRDAMAAESEDETVMAIFDLQSDVIEQYMMEPDDRQEFDSGLTFITEQLRSSLEVNREGMKELGHANYFDLLDEFAKEIVEAGQAGDVKEFFDGLENGSQQMMLQRLFNPVLTEYYDYLEEHSEISSANEARQYADMYHKLAELVGDILPQFIAVLQIVSGREETYEALSKMGLNNLLQKLQSKKFNRFNELADGIDRELRNSIVHGEFIVNPIENRIEFFDRGDPVAELDYSEFQDEVLRLLALFNALWVFRLMLMYYRVRHLPEVVENLREANSSE
;
A
#
# COMPACT_ATOMS: atom_id res chain seq x y z
N MET A 1 -40.17 -26.23 16.50
CA MET A 1 -40.60 -24.98 15.85
C MET A 1 -39.72 -23.91 16.43
N THR A 2 -38.60 -23.68 15.77
CA THR A 2 -37.65 -22.62 16.03
C THR A 2 -37.47 -22.01 14.66
N GLU A 3 -38.05 -20.83 14.48
CA GLU A 3 -37.95 -20.05 13.25
C GLU A 3 -36.48 -19.65 13.07
N ASP A 4 -35.95 -19.99 11.90
CA ASP A 4 -34.78 -19.37 11.30
C ASP A 4 -35.10 -17.90 11.07
N SER A 5 -34.40 -16.99 11.73
CA SER A 5 -34.34 -15.57 11.37
C SER A 5 -32.92 -15.28 10.92
N ASN A 6 -32.65 -15.54 9.65
CA ASN A 6 -31.42 -15.12 8.97
C ASN A 6 -31.78 -14.54 7.60
N ASP A 7 -32.78 -13.66 7.58
CA ASP A 7 -33.00 -12.73 6.46
C ASP A 7 -31.99 -11.59 6.67
N SER A 8 -30.81 -11.72 6.07
CA SER A 8 -30.03 -10.52 5.75
C SER A 8 -30.76 -9.81 4.64
N GLU A 9 -31.32 -8.63 4.91
CA GLU A 9 -31.91 -7.77 3.87
C GLU A 9 -30.88 -7.56 2.75
N ASN A 10 -31.28 -7.85 1.52
CA ASN A 10 -30.42 -7.70 0.36
C ASN A 10 -30.32 -6.21 0.03
N PHE A 11 -29.11 -5.68 -0.22
CA PHE A 11 -28.91 -4.26 -0.47
C PHE A 11 -29.71 -3.73 -1.67
N THR A 12 -30.03 -4.60 -2.64
CA THR A 12 -30.87 -4.30 -3.80
C THR A 12 -32.32 -3.94 -3.43
N ASP A 13 -32.77 -4.33 -2.23
CA ASP A 13 -34.16 -4.17 -1.80
C ASP A 13 -34.40 -2.86 -1.02
N LEU A 14 -33.33 -2.09 -0.78
CA LEU A 14 -33.42 -0.81 -0.07
C LEU A 14 -34.16 0.24 -0.90
N SER A 15 -35.15 0.87 -0.27
CA SER A 15 -35.85 2.02 -0.82
C SER A 15 -34.97 3.26 -0.85
N ASP A 16 -35.34 4.25 -1.67
CA ASP A 16 -34.62 5.54 -1.74
C ASP A 16 -34.60 6.26 -0.38
N GLU A 17 -35.66 6.10 0.42
CA GLU A 17 -35.76 6.66 1.78
C GLU A 17 -34.76 5.97 2.74
N GLU A 18 -34.64 4.64 2.67
CA GLU A 18 -33.65 3.89 3.45
C GLU A 18 -32.20 4.21 3.04
N ILE A 19 -31.94 4.43 1.74
CA ILE A 19 -30.62 4.86 1.26
C ILE A 19 -30.27 6.27 1.76
N GLN A 20 -31.25 7.17 1.83
CA GLN A 20 -31.04 8.52 2.31
C GLN A 20 -30.80 8.56 3.83
N ASP A 21 -31.48 7.70 4.59
CA ASP A 21 -31.18 7.51 6.02
C ASP A 21 -29.76 6.92 6.20
N LEU A 22 -29.39 5.93 5.39
CA LEU A 22 -28.05 5.32 5.41
C LEU A 22 -26.96 6.35 5.05
N SER A 23 -27.17 7.20 4.05
CA SER A 23 -26.20 8.21 3.63
C SER A 23 -25.93 9.24 4.72
N GLN A 24 -26.95 9.57 5.51
CA GLN A 24 -26.83 10.46 6.65
C GLN A 24 -25.99 9.81 7.77
N GLU A 25 -26.21 8.52 8.07
CA GLU A 25 -25.36 7.78 9.02
C GLU A 25 -23.88 7.74 8.58
N PHE A 26 -23.63 7.51 7.28
CA PHE A 26 -22.27 7.52 6.73
C PHE A 26 -21.62 8.91 6.76
N THR A 27 -22.39 9.98 6.57
CA THR A 27 -21.90 11.37 6.65
C THR A 27 -21.34 11.71 8.03
N GLU A 28 -21.89 11.10 9.09
CA GLU A 28 -21.37 11.24 10.44
C GLU A 28 -20.16 10.33 10.70
N ALA A 29 -20.23 9.07 10.25
CA ALA A 29 -19.24 8.04 10.57
C ALA A 29 -17.94 8.10 9.73
N VAL A 30 -18.03 8.41 8.43
CA VAL A 30 -16.89 8.36 7.49
C VAL A 30 -15.81 9.39 7.83
N PRO A 31 -16.13 10.67 8.10
CA PRO A 31 -15.10 11.64 8.49
C PRO A 31 -14.41 11.27 9.80
N GLU A 32 -15.15 10.70 10.77
CA GLU A 32 -14.58 10.26 12.04
C GLU A 32 -13.68 9.03 11.84
N ALA A 33 -14.10 8.07 11.01
CA ALA A 33 -13.30 6.90 10.66
C ALA A 33 -12.03 7.29 9.89
N LEU A 34 -12.13 8.18 8.89
CA LEU A 34 -10.98 8.71 8.15
C LEU A 34 -10.07 9.56 9.04
N GLY A 35 -10.62 10.37 9.94
CA GLY A 35 -9.84 11.16 10.90
C GLY A 35 -9.07 10.31 11.91
N ARG A 36 -9.70 9.25 12.43
CA ARG A 36 -9.03 8.26 13.29
C ARG A 36 -8.00 7.46 12.52
N THR A 37 -8.30 7.11 11.28
CA THR A 37 -7.41 6.31 10.44
C THR A 37 -6.22 7.13 9.99
N LEU A 38 -6.38 8.37 9.53
CA LEU A 38 -5.26 9.13 8.95
C LEU A 38 -4.53 10.02 9.98
N GLY A 39 -5.01 10.05 11.24
CA GLY A 39 -4.46 10.91 12.29
C GLY A 39 -4.58 12.41 11.99
N LEU A 40 -5.37 12.76 10.98
CA LEU A 40 -5.59 14.08 10.43
C LEU A 40 -7.08 14.23 10.17
N ASP A 41 -7.67 15.31 10.70
CA ASP A 41 -9.06 15.65 10.38
C ASP A 41 -9.10 16.38 9.02
N LEU A 42 -9.08 15.60 7.94
CA LEU A 42 -9.09 16.07 6.55
C LEU A 42 -10.31 16.93 6.21
N PHE A 43 -11.38 16.84 7.01
CA PHE A 43 -12.64 17.52 6.76
C PHE A 43 -12.88 18.70 7.73
N SER A 44 -12.00 18.90 8.73
CA SER A 44 -12.10 19.98 9.72
C SER A 44 -12.22 21.37 9.10
N GLY A 45 -11.49 21.64 8.01
CA GLY A 45 -11.53 22.92 7.31
C GLY A 45 -12.89 23.19 6.66
N ALA A 46 -13.44 22.20 5.97
CA ALA A 46 -14.74 22.30 5.29
C ALA A 46 -15.91 22.31 6.29
N ARG A 47 -15.89 21.43 7.30
CA ARG A 47 -16.88 21.42 8.40
C ARG A 47 -16.87 22.69 9.24
N ALA A 48 -15.72 23.35 9.42
CA ALA A 48 -15.63 24.57 10.23
C ALA A 48 -16.07 25.83 9.49
N SER A 49 -16.01 25.84 8.15
CA SER A 49 -16.37 27.00 7.35
C SER A 49 -17.86 27.02 7.02
N GLU A 50 -18.42 25.93 6.50
CA GLU A 50 -19.83 25.83 6.10
C GLU A 50 -20.40 24.43 6.45
N PRO A 51 -20.67 24.16 7.74
CA PRO A 51 -21.05 22.82 8.23
C PRO A 51 -22.34 22.28 7.62
N ASP A 52 -23.38 23.12 7.51
CA ASP A 52 -24.69 22.69 6.99
C ASP A 52 -24.61 22.34 5.49
N GLU A 53 -23.85 23.14 4.72
CA GLU A 53 -23.65 22.93 3.27
C GLU A 53 -22.74 21.72 3.01
N PHE A 54 -21.73 21.50 3.85
CA PHE A 54 -20.91 20.29 3.81
C PHE A 54 -21.73 19.04 4.13
N GLU A 55 -22.56 19.04 5.17
CA GLU A 55 -23.36 17.85 5.53
C GLU A 55 -24.43 17.54 4.48
N GLU A 56 -25.10 18.55 3.93
CA GLU A 56 -26.11 18.37 2.89
C GLU A 56 -25.48 17.89 1.58
N GLU A 57 -24.45 18.57 1.08
CA GLU A 57 -23.77 18.13 -0.15
C GLU A 57 -23.07 16.78 0.02
N PHE A 58 -22.42 16.51 1.15
CA PHE A 58 -21.72 15.24 1.36
C PHE A 58 -22.71 14.07 1.49
N SER A 59 -23.83 14.27 2.20
CA SER A 59 -24.89 13.28 2.30
C SER A 59 -25.55 13.01 0.95
N GLU A 60 -25.86 14.04 0.15
CA GLU A 60 -26.40 13.87 -1.20
C GLU A 60 -25.45 13.08 -2.11
N ARG A 61 -24.14 13.32 -1.99
CA ARG A 61 -23.12 12.59 -2.76
C ARG A 61 -23.06 11.12 -2.36
N ILE A 62 -23.12 10.81 -1.06
CA ILE A 62 -23.18 9.43 -0.58
C ILE A 62 -24.48 8.75 -1.03
N ALA A 63 -25.62 9.43 -0.93
CA ALA A 63 -26.91 8.92 -1.37
C ALA A 63 -26.91 8.60 -2.87
N GLY A 64 -26.32 9.49 -3.69
CA GLY A 64 -26.16 9.28 -5.13
C GLY A 64 -25.30 8.05 -5.44
N PHE A 65 -24.17 7.88 -4.74
CA PHE A 65 -23.32 6.69 -4.87
C PHE A 65 -24.04 5.41 -4.47
N LEU A 66 -24.71 5.39 -3.31
CA LEU A 66 -25.42 4.21 -2.79
C LEU A 66 -26.59 3.82 -3.70
N THR A 67 -27.32 4.80 -4.21
CA THR A 67 -28.39 4.59 -5.21
C THR A 67 -27.84 3.96 -6.48
N GLY A 68 -26.77 4.55 -7.04
CA GLY A 68 -26.12 4.01 -8.23
C GLY A 68 -25.58 2.59 -8.01
N PHE A 69 -25.06 2.30 -6.83
CA PHE A 69 -24.57 0.97 -6.47
C PHE A 69 -25.71 -0.04 -6.35
N ARG A 70 -26.83 0.32 -5.71
CA ARG A 70 -28.04 -0.51 -5.65
C ARG A 70 -28.52 -0.85 -7.05
N ASP A 71 -28.65 0.16 -7.90
CA ASP A 71 -29.19 0.00 -9.25
C ASP A 71 -28.26 -0.86 -10.12
N ALA A 72 -26.94 -0.72 -9.98
CA ALA A 72 -25.96 -1.57 -10.64
C ALA A 72 -26.04 -3.04 -10.17
N MET A 73 -26.24 -3.27 -8.87
CA MET A 73 -26.41 -4.60 -8.29
C MET A 73 -27.75 -5.26 -8.65
N ALA A 74 -28.74 -4.47 -9.08
CA ALA A 74 -30.05 -4.95 -9.52
C ALA A 74 -30.10 -5.31 -11.02
N ALA A 75 -28.98 -5.22 -11.75
CA ALA A 75 -28.92 -5.55 -13.17
C ALA A 75 -29.27 -7.03 -13.46
N GLU A 76 -29.72 -7.33 -14.69
CA GLU A 76 -30.34 -8.62 -15.01
C GLU A 76 -29.31 -9.76 -15.16
N SER A 77 -28.03 -9.43 -15.31
CA SER A 77 -26.92 -10.38 -15.42
C SER A 77 -25.66 -9.91 -14.69
N GLU A 78 -24.77 -10.86 -14.35
CA GLU A 78 -23.47 -10.55 -13.75
C GLU A 78 -22.63 -9.61 -14.63
N ASP A 79 -22.65 -9.78 -15.95
CA ASP A 79 -21.92 -8.92 -16.89
C ASP A 79 -22.48 -7.48 -16.87
N GLU A 80 -23.80 -7.32 -16.86
CA GLU A 80 -24.43 -6.00 -16.73
C GLU A 80 -24.14 -5.35 -15.37
N THR A 81 -24.14 -6.13 -14.29
CA THR A 81 -23.72 -5.63 -12.96
C THR A 81 -22.28 -5.14 -12.98
N VAL A 82 -21.36 -5.89 -13.59
CA VAL A 82 -19.95 -5.50 -13.71
C VAL A 82 -19.80 -4.22 -14.52
N MET A 83 -20.49 -4.09 -15.66
CA MET A 83 -20.48 -2.88 -16.49
C MET A 83 -21.05 -1.68 -15.74
N ALA A 84 -22.18 -1.83 -15.04
CA ALA A 84 -22.82 -0.75 -14.29
C ALA A 84 -21.98 -0.30 -13.08
N ILE A 85 -21.33 -1.23 -12.37
CA ILE A 85 -20.41 -0.90 -11.28
C ILE A 85 -19.18 -0.15 -11.83
N PHE A 86 -18.67 -0.56 -12.98
CA PHE A 86 -17.54 0.11 -13.63
C PHE A 86 -17.89 1.55 -14.02
N ASP A 87 -19.04 1.77 -14.65
CA ASP A 87 -19.51 3.10 -15.05
C ASP A 87 -19.72 4.01 -13.84
N LEU A 88 -20.36 3.48 -12.78
CA LEU A 88 -20.51 4.20 -11.51
C LEU A 88 -19.17 4.63 -10.92
N GLN A 89 -18.18 3.74 -10.91
CA GLN A 89 -16.84 4.09 -10.41
C GLN A 89 -16.18 5.17 -11.26
N SER A 90 -16.29 5.08 -12.59
CA SER A 90 -15.76 6.12 -13.49
C SER A 90 -16.41 7.47 -13.25
N ASP A 91 -17.74 7.51 -13.17
CA ASP A 91 -18.52 8.74 -12.96
C ASP A 91 -18.15 9.42 -11.64
N VAL A 92 -18.00 8.65 -10.56
CA VAL A 92 -17.57 9.15 -9.26
C VAL A 92 -16.18 9.80 -9.36
N ILE A 93 -15.25 9.15 -10.04
CA ILE A 93 -13.90 9.70 -10.21
C ILE A 93 -13.93 10.98 -11.04
N GLU A 94 -14.67 11.00 -12.15
CA GLU A 94 -14.83 12.18 -13.00
C GLU A 94 -15.43 13.36 -12.23
N GLN A 95 -16.46 13.08 -11.43
CA GLN A 95 -17.16 14.10 -10.68
C GLN A 95 -16.29 14.72 -9.59
N TYR A 96 -15.52 13.90 -8.86
CA TYR A 96 -14.86 14.33 -7.63
C TYR A 96 -13.35 14.49 -7.72
N MET A 97 -12.69 13.86 -8.68
CA MET A 97 -11.22 13.82 -8.75
C MET A 97 -10.64 14.48 -10.00
N MET A 98 -11.45 14.68 -11.05
CA MET A 98 -11.00 15.29 -12.29
C MET A 98 -11.37 16.77 -12.37
N GLU A 99 -10.36 17.62 -12.60
CA GLU A 99 -10.55 19.02 -12.93
C GLU A 99 -11.08 19.20 -14.37
N PRO A 100 -11.59 20.39 -14.75
CA PRO A 100 -12.11 20.63 -16.10
C PRO A 100 -11.11 20.38 -17.23
N ASP A 101 -9.82 20.54 -16.96
CA ASP A 101 -8.75 20.27 -17.93
C ASP A 101 -8.48 18.76 -18.05
N ASP A 102 -8.55 18.00 -16.95
CA ASP A 102 -8.45 16.53 -16.97
C ASP A 102 -9.57 15.90 -17.81
N ARG A 103 -10.80 16.44 -17.70
CA ARG A 103 -11.97 15.97 -18.48
C ARG A 103 -11.85 16.22 -19.99
N GLN A 104 -10.90 17.03 -20.43
CA GLN A 104 -10.57 17.21 -21.85
C GLN A 104 -9.47 16.24 -22.32
N GLU A 105 -8.66 15.73 -21.40
CA GLU A 105 -7.52 14.87 -21.67
C GLU A 105 -7.87 13.37 -21.56
N PHE A 106 -8.73 12.99 -20.61
CA PHE A 106 -9.06 11.60 -20.34
C PHE A 106 -10.51 11.27 -20.71
N ASP A 107 -10.68 10.11 -21.36
CA ASP A 107 -11.98 9.63 -21.84
C ASP A 107 -12.88 9.07 -20.71
N SER A 108 -12.29 8.75 -19.55
CA SER A 108 -13.01 8.25 -18.39
C SER A 108 -12.24 8.50 -17.09
N GLY A 109 -12.94 8.55 -15.96
CA GLY A 109 -12.38 8.63 -14.63
C GLY A 109 -11.41 7.49 -14.30
N LEU A 110 -11.73 6.27 -14.73
CA LEU A 110 -10.83 5.13 -14.53
C LEU A 110 -9.56 5.22 -15.39
N THR A 111 -9.63 5.80 -16.59
CA THR A 111 -8.44 6.12 -17.39
C THR A 111 -7.58 7.17 -16.67
N PHE A 112 -8.21 8.24 -16.15
CA PHE A 112 -7.52 9.25 -15.36
C PHE A 112 -6.79 8.64 -14.15
N ILE A 113 -7.48 7.85 -13.31
CA ILE A 113 -6.83 7.20 -12.16
C ILE A 113 -5.72 6.25 -12.60
N THR A 114 -5.92 5.48 -13.66
CA THR A 114 -4.87 4.57 -14.16
C THR A 114 -3.59 5.34 -14.53
N GLU A 115 -3.75 6.51 -15.15
CA GLU A 115 -2.64 7.40 -15.53
C GLU A 115 -2.01 8.10 -14.32
N GLN A 116 -2.81 8.53 -13.33
CA GLN A 116 -2.29 9.07 -12.07
C GLN A 116 -1.48 8.02 -11.28
N LEU A 117 -1.96 6.78 -11.26
CA LEU A 117 -1.25 5.65 -10.65
C LEU A 117 0.05 5.36 -11.40
N ARG A 118 0.03 5.33 -12.74
CA ARG A 118 1.21 5.15 -13.57
C ARG A 118 2.26 6.24 -13.33
N SER A 119 1.84 7.50 -13.34
CA SER A 119 2.71 8.65 -13.06
C SER A 119 3.34 8.55 -11.66
N SER A 120 2.53 8.22 -10.65
CA SER A 120 3.01 8.02 -9.28
C SER A 120 4.05 6.89 -9.20
N LEU A 121 3.81 5.78 -9.90
CA LEU A 121 4.76 4.67 -10.00
C LEU A 121 6.07 5.08 -10.69
N GLU A 122 5.99 5.87 -11.78
CA GLU A 122 7.16 6.39 -12.49
C GLU A 122 8.01 7.31 -11.61
N VAL A 123 7.38 8.21 -10.83
CA VAL A 123 8.07 9.07 -9.86
C VAL A 123 8.80 8.25 -8.81
N ASN A 124 8.14 7.24 -8.23
CA ASN A 124 8.76 6.36 -7.23
C ASN A 124 9.94 5.57 -7.82
N ARG A 125 9.81 5.11 -9.06
CA ARG A 125 10.90 4.41 -9.77
C ARG A 125 12.11 5.33 -9.98
N GLU A 126 11.89 6.57 -10.41
CA GLU A 126 12.98 7.52 -10.61
C GLU A 126 13.65 7.89 -9.29
N GLY A 127 12.89 8.10 -8.20
CA GLY A 127 13.45 8.32 -6.87
C GLY A 127 14.35 7.16 -6.41
N MET A 128 13.93 5.91 -6.60
CA MET A 128 14.79 4.74 -6.29
C MET A 128 16.00 4.63 -7.22
N LYS A 129 15.90 5.11 -8.46
CA LYS A 129 17.01 5.16 -9.41
C LYS A 129 18.05 6.20 -9.01
N GLU A 130 17.63 7.36 -8.52
CA GLU A 130 18.52 8.38 -7.95
C GLU A 130 19.29 7.84 -6.74
N LEU A 131 18.65 7.00 -5.93
CA LEU A 131 19.29 6.27 -4.83
C LEU A 131 20.14 5.07 -5.27
N GLY A 132 20.22 4.74 -6.56
CA GLY A 132 21.00 3.61 -7.08
C GLY A 132 20.37 2.23 -6.91
N HIS A 133 19.09 2.16 -6.52
CA HIS A 133 18.39 0.93 -6.12
C HIS A 133 17.09 0.67 -6.89
N ALA A 134 17.02 1.12 -8.15
CA ALA A 134 15.86 0.90 -9.03
C ALA A 134 15.51 -0.60 -9.24
N ASN A 135 16.47 -1.49 -9.03
CA ASN A 135 16.25 -2.94 -9.12
C ASN A 135 15.21 -3.44 -8.11
N TYR A 136 15.08 -2.80 -6.93
CA TYR A 136 14.03 -3.16 -5.98
C TYR A 136 12.64 -2.81 -6.50
N PHE A 137 12.48 -1.66 -7.15
CA PHE A 137 11.24 -1.30 -7.81
C PHE A 137 10.90 -2.31 -8.91
N ASP A 138 11.82 -2.53 -9.84
CA ASP A 138 11.59 -3.37 -11.02
C ASP A 138 11.22 -4.80 -10.62
N LEU A 139 11.87 -5.32 -9.57
CA LEU A 139 11.57 -6.64 -9.03
C LEU A 139 10.15 -6.74 -8.45
N LEU A 140 9.70 -5.72 -7.72
CA LEU A 140 8.36 -5.70 -7.13
C LEU A 140 7.27 -5.46 -8.18
N ASP A 141 7.55 -4.65 -9.20
CA ASP A 141 6.65 -4.42 -10.33
C ASP A 141 6.39 -5.72 -11.10
N GLU A 142 7.44 -6.50 -11.37
CA GLU A 142 7.31 -7.84 -11.95
C GLU A 142 6.44 -8.75 -11.08
N PHE A 143 6.63 -8.76 -9.76
CA PHE A 143 5.79 -9.57 -8.88
C PHE A 143 4.34 -9.10 -8.86
N ALA A 144 4.09 -7.79 -8.83
CA ALA A 144 2.74 -7.25 -8.81
C ALA A 144 1.97 -7.66 -10.07
N LYS A 145 2.63 -7.55 -11.22
CA LYS A 145 2.09 -8.01 -12.50
C LYS A 145 1.77 -9.50 -12.48
N GLU A 146 2.73 -10.34 -12.07
CA GLU A 146 2.54 -11.79 -12.01
C GLU A 146 1.37 -12.19 -11.10
N ILE A 147 1.21 -11.50 -9.97
CA ILE A 147 0.15 -11.77 -8.98
C ILE A 147 -1.22 -11.46 -9.57
N VAL A 148 -1.38 -10.31 -10.24
CA VAL A 148 -2.65 -9.92 -10.83
C VAL A 148 -2.99 -10.79 -12.04
N GLU A 149 -2.02 -11.06 -12.92
CA GLU A 149 -2.23 -11.91 -14.10
C GLU A 149 -2.54 -13.37 -13.75
N ALA A 150 -2.04 -13.88 -12.62
CA ALA A 150 -2.33 -15.24 -12.15
C ALA A 150 -3.74 -15.41 -11.57
N GLY A 151 -4.54 -14.35 -11.44
CA GLY A 151 -5.95 -14.43 -11.07
C GLY A 151 -6.23 -14.78 -9.59
N GLN A 152 -5.22 -14.79 -8.72
CA GLN A 152 -5.38 -15.11 -7.29
C GLN A 152 -5.78 -13.88 -6.45
N ALA A 153 -6.61 -13.00 -7.01
CA ALA A 153 -6.98 -11.73 -6.38
C ALA A 153 -7.70 -11.89 -5.03
N GLY A 154 -8.40 -13.01 -4.82
CA GLY A 154 -9.12 -13.34 -3.58
C GLY A 154 -8.20 -13.58 -2.38
N ASP A 155 -7.16 -14.39 -2.53
CA ASP A 155 -6.23 -14.67 -1.42
C ASP A 155 -5.29 -13.48 -1.14
N VAL A 156 -5.02 -12.66 -2.16
CA VAL A 156 -4.32 -11.37 -2.01
C VAL A 156 -5.19 -10.34 -1.27
N LYS A 157 -6.52 -10.46 -1.34
CA LYS A 157 -7.45 -9.59 -0.61
C LYS A 157 -7.37 -9.84 0.89
N GLU A 158 -7.34 -11.10 1.35
CA GLU A 158 -7.17 -11.43 2.79
C GLU A 158 -5.86 -10.89 3.37
N PHE A 159 -4.79 -10.83 2.57
CA PHE A 159 -3.53 -10.17 2.95
C PHE A 159 -3.73 -8.67 3.24
N PHE A 160 -4.45 -7.97 2.36
CA PHE A 160 -4.74 -6.54 2.54
C PHE A 160 -5.74 -6.29 3.67
N ASP A 161 -6.76 -7.13 3.82
CA ASP A 161 -7.74 -7.04 4.91
C ASP A 161 -7.07 -7.33 6.27
N GLY A 162 -6.03 -8.16 6.30
CA GLY A 162 -5.17 -8.39 7.48
C GLY A 162 -4.37 -7.15 7.91
N LEU A 163 -3.96 -6.31 6.96
CA LEU A 163 -3.29 -5.03 7.23
C LEU A 163 -4.26 -3.97 7.79
N GLU A 164 -5.53 -4.00 7.35
CA GLU A 164 -6.59 -3.06 7.75
C GLU A 164 -7.20 -3.33 9.14
N ASN A 165 -6.97 -4.53 9.71
CA ASN A 165 -7.41 -4.86 11.07
C ASN A 165 -6.50 -4.25 12.16
N GLY A 166 -6.45 -2.92 12.20
CA GLY A 166 -6.15 -2.06 13.35
C GLY A 166 -4.73 -2.05 13.93
N SER A 167 -4.11 -3.21 14.19
CA SER A 167 -2.81 -3.25 14.89
C SER A 167 -1.63 -2.94 13.96
N GLN A 168 -1.68 -3.43 12.72
CA GLN A 168 -0.64 -3.23 11.72
C GLN A 168 -0.75 -1.85 11.07
N GLN A 169 -1.95 -1.39 10.73
CA GLN A 169 -2.18 -0.03 10.19
C GLN A 169 -1.73 1.07 11.17
N MET A 170 -2.04 0.95 12.47
CA MET A 170 -1.56 1.90 13.49
C MET A 170 -0.05 1.82 13.73
N MET A 171 0.54 0.63 13.66
CA MET A 171 2.00 0.43 13.77
C MET A 171 2.71 1.03 12.56
N LEU A 172 2.21 0.72 11.36
CA LEU A 172 2.64 1.29 10.10
C LEU A 172 2.56 2.82 10.16
N GLN A 173 1.42 3.43 10.50
CA GLN A 173 1.32 4.90 10.56
C GLN A 173 2.23 5.56 11.60
N ARG A 174 2.39 4.94 12.78
CA ARG A 174 3.34 5.45 13.80
C ARG A 174 4.79 5.40 13.36
N LEU A 175 5.14 4.46 12.47
CA LEU A 175 6.50 4.25 11.99
C LEU A 175 6.74 4.90 10.61
N PHE A 176 5.70 5.11 9.80
CA PHE A 176 5.73 5.76 8.47
C PHE A 176 5.89 7.28 8.56
N ASN A 177 5.24 7.93 9.53
CA ASN A 177 5.33 9.37 9.69
C ASN A 177 6.79 9.84 9.80
N PRO A 178 7.63 9.27 10.68
CA PRO A 178 9.05 9.64 10.76
C PRO A 178 9.79 9.48 9.42
N VAL A 179 9.52 8.42 8.64
CA VAL A 179 10.18 8.22 7.35
C VAL A 179 9.81 9.33 6.36
N LEU A 180 8.51 9.63 6.24
CA LEU A 180 7.98 10.60 5.28
C LEU A 180 8.19 12.06 5.68
N THR A 181 8.22 12.37 6.97
CA THR A 181 8.27 13.75 7.47
C THR A 181 9.59 14.12 8.14
N GLU A 182 10.45 13.15 8.46
CA GLU A 182 11.73 13.43 9.14
C GLU A 182 12.92 12.88 8.35
N TYR A 183 12.83 11.67 7.79
CA TYR A 183 14.01 11.02 7.21
C TYR A 183 14.36 11.52 5.82
N TYR A 184 13.37 11.73 4.95
CA TYR A 184 13.63 12.33 3.64
C TYR A 184 14.23 13.73 3.78
N ASP A 185 13.59 14.59 4.58
CA ASP A 185 14.07 15.94 4.85
C ASP A 185 15.48 15.91 5.46
N TYR A 186 15.72 15.02 6.43
CA TYR A 186 17.05 14.90 7.05
C TYR A 186 18.12 14.43 6.06
N LEU A 187 17.83 13.43 5.21
CA LEU A 187 18.78 12.93 4.21
C LEU A 187 19.05 13.97 3.11
N GLU A 188 18.06 14.79 2.76
CA GLU A 188 18.23 15.90 1.82
C GLU A 188 19.12 17.01 2.42
N GLU A 189 18.89 17.38 3.68
CA GLU A 189 19.68 18.40 4.39
C GLU A 189 21.09 17.90 4.78
N HIS A 190 21.25 16.61 5.05
CA HIS A 190 22.48 15.96 5.49
C HIS A 190 22.90 14.84 4.53
N SER A 191 23.21 15.24 3.29
CA SER A 191 23.58 14.33 2.20
C SER A 191 24.91 13.59 2.39
N GLU A 192 25.70 13.91 3.41
CA GLU A 192 26.90 13.18 3.81
C GLU A 192 27.01 13.15 5.34
N ILE A 193 27.44 12.03 5.90
CA ILE A 193 27.78 11.95 7.33
C ILE A 193 29.10 12.67 7.56
N SER A 194 29.07 13.78 8.32
CA SER A 194 30.23 14.63 8.60
C SER A 194 30.67 14.58 10.07
N SER A 195 29.85 13.99 10.94
CA SER A 195 30.10 13.99 12.39
C SER A 195 29.67 12.69 13.08
N ALA A 196 30.23 12.44 14.26
CA ALA A 196 29.83 11.30 15.09
C ALA A 196 28.36 11.37 15.55
N ASN A 197 27.77 12.56 15.62
CA ASN A 197 26.36 12.72 15.96
C ASN A 197 25.48 12.31 14.78
N GLU A 198 25.82 12.73 13.56
CA GLU A 198 25.12 12.31 12.34
C GLU A 198 25.27 10.80 12.14
N ALA A 199 26.45 10.22 12.36
CA ALA A 199 26.64 8.76 12.29
C ALA A 199 25.68 8.00 13.24
N ARG A 200 25.41 8.55 14.43
CA ARG A 200 24.45 7.98 15.38
C ARG A 200 22.99 8.20 14.95
N GLN A 201 22.67 9.32 14.31
CA GLN A 201 21.35 9.57 13.73
C GLN A 201 21.06 8.57 12.60
N TYR A 202 22.01 8.39 11.69
CA TYR A 202 21.94 7.38 10.63
C TYR A 202 21.79 5.97 11.19
N ALA A 203 22.45 5.65 12.31
CA ALA A 203 22.26 4.36 12.98
C ALA A 203 20.84 4.17 13.54
N ASP A 204 20.26 5.20 14.16
CA ASP A 204 18.87 5.16 14.61
C ASP A 204 17.89 4.99 13.43
N MET A 205 18.13 5.70 12.32
CA MET A 205 17.37 5.56 11.08
C MET A 205 17.46 4.14 10.53
N TYR A 206 18.67 3.58 10.38
CA TYR A 206 18.88 2.22 9.93
C TYR A 206 18.12 1.22 10.80
N HIS A 207 18.24 1.33 12.12
CA HIS A 207 17.54 0.45 13.06
C HIS A 207 16.03 0.47 12.83
N LYS A 208 15.42 1.66 12.80
CA LYS A 208 13.97 1.82 12.65
C LYS A 208 13.47 1.34 11.28
N LEU A 209 14.21 1.66 10.21
CA LEU A 209 13.92 1.14 8.88
C LEU A 209 14.04 -0.40 8.85
N ALA A 210 15.03 -0.99 9.54
CA ALA A 210 15.22 -2.44 9.57
C ALA A 210 14.10 -3.15 10.32
N GLU A 211 13.54 -2.55 11.38
CA GLU A 211 12.36 -3.07 12.06
C GLU A 211 11.14 -3.04 11.14
N LEU A 212 10.90 -1.89 10.50
CA LEU A 212 9.81 -1.69 9.54
C LEU A 212 9.83 -2.71 8.40
N VAL A 213 10.97 -2.83 7.72
CA VAL A 213 11.14 -3.81 6.64
C VAL A 213 11.02 -5.23 7.20
N GLY A 214 11.57 -5.48 8.39
CA GLY A 214 11.48 -6.78 9.07
C GLY A 214 10.04 -7.22 9.37
N ASP A 215 9.12 -6.29 9.59
CA ASP A 215 7.71 -6.57 9.85
C ASP A 215 6.88 -6.74 8.56
N ILE A 216 7.23 -6.01 7.49
CA ILE A 216 6.50 -6.02 6.21
C ILE A 216 6.96 -7.19 5.32
N LEU A 217 8.27 -7.42 5.24
CA LEU A 217 8.89 -8.38 4.31
C LEU A 217 8.37 -9.83 4.48
N PRO A 218 8.16 -10.37 5.69
CA PRO A 218 7.57 -11.70 5.87
C PRO A 218 6.16 -11.80 5.29
N GLN A 219 5.35 -10.75 5.45
CA GLN A 219 3.97 -10.73 4.95
C GLN A 219 3.97 -10.70 3.43
N PHE A 220 4.85 -9.90 2.83
CA PHE A 220 5.05 -9.88 1.40
C PHE A 220 5.44 -11.28 0.86
N ILE A 221 6.40 -11.96 1.49
CA ILE A 221 6.78 -13.32 1.10
C ILE A 221 5.62 -14.32 1.24
N ALA A 222 4.75 -14.16 2.24
CA ALA A 222 3.56 -14.99 2.39
C ALA A 222 2.62 -14.87 1.16
N VAL A 223 2.36 -13.65 0.67
CA VAL A 223 1.54 -13.41 -0.54
C VAL A 223 2.10 -14.18 -1.74
N LEU A 224 3.41 -14.16 -1.91
CA LEU A 224 4.06 -14.79 -3.05
C LEU A 224 4.01 -16.32 -2.98
N GLN A 225 4.02 -16.88 -1.77
CA GLN A 225 3.83 -18.32 -1.58
C GLN A 225 2.41 -18.75 -1.93
N ILE A 226 1.40 -17.95 -1.57
CA ILE A 226 0.01 -18.17 -1.97
C ILE A 226 -0.10 -18.18 -3.50
N VAL A 227 0.43 -17.14 -4.15
CA VAL A 227 0.46 -16.97 -5.62
C VAL A 227 1.13 -18.13 -6.34
N SER A 228 2.09 -18.80 -5.69
CA SER A 228 2.75 -19.99 -6.22
C SER A 228 1.89 -21.28 -6.17
N GLY A 229 0.63 -21.18 -5.73
CA GLY A 229 -0.32 -22.29 -5.67
C GLY A 229 -0.07 -23.24 -4.50
N ARG A 230 0.44 -22.74 -3.38
CA ARG A 230 0.62 -23.55 -2.17
C ARG A 230 -0.64 -23.57 -1.32
N GLU A 231 -0.97 -24.74 -0.79
CA GLU A 231 -2.19 -25.00 -0.01
C GLU A 231 -2.19 -24.41 1.42
N GLU A 232 -1.22 -23.56 1.77
CA GLU A 232 -1.17 -22.93 3.10
C GLU A 232 -1.91 -21.59 3.06
N THR A 233 -2.85 -21.39 4.00
CA THR A 233 -3.59 -20.12 4.12
C THR A 233 -2.67 -18.97 4.56
N TYR A 234 -3.07 -17.74 4.27
CA TYR A 234 -2.32 -16.54 4.69
C TYR A 234 -2.05 -16.52 6.20
N GLU A 235 -3.04 -16.90 7.01
CA GLU A 235 -2.92 -16.97 8.47
C GLU A 235 -1.85 -17.97 8.94
N ALA A 236 -1.61 -19.05 8.19
CA ALA A 236 -0.57 -20.02 8.50
C ALA A 236 0.82 -19.50 8.12
N LEU A 237 0.92 -18.77 7.01
CA LEU A 237 2.17 -18.22 6.50
C LEU A 237 2.64 -16.99 7.29
N SER A 238 1.72 -16.11 7.71
CA SER A 238 2.04 -14.90 8.48
C SER A 238 2.63 -15.19 9.86
N LYS A 239 2.39 -16.39 10.40
CA LYS A 239 2.97 -16.88 11.67
C LYS A 239 4.37 -17.48 11.51
N MET A 240 4.88 -17.60 10.28
CA MET A 240 6.20 -18.16 10.02
C MET A 240 7.27 -17.09 10.05
N GLY A 241 8.42 -17.40 10.65
CA GLY A 241 9.60 -16.53 10.59
C GLY A 241 10.17 -16.44 9.17
N LEU A 242 10.81 -15.30 8.86
CA LEU A 242 11.39 -14.99 7.55
C LEU A 242 12.24 -16.13 6.96
N ASN A 243 13.10 -16.77 7.75
CA ASN A 243 13.94 -17.88 7.26
C ASN A 243 13.11 -19.09 6.80
N ASN A 244 12.03 -19.42 7.50
CA ASN A 244 11.16 -20.53 7.12
C ASN A 244 10.39 -20.20 5.84
N LEU A 245 9.97 -18.94 5.71
CA LEU A 245 9.32 -18.43 4.51
C LEU A 245 10.27 -18.47 3.29
N LEU A 246 11.51 -18.00 3.44
CA LEU A 246 12.53 -18.05 2.40
C LEU A 246 12.89 -19.49 2.00
N GLN A 247 13.07 -20.39 2.97
CA GLN A 247 13.32 -21.80 2.70
C GLN A 247 12.18 -22.47 1.95
N LYS A 248 10.95 -21.97 2.10
CA LYS A 248 9.79 -22.48 1.38
C LYS A 248 9.72 -21.95 -0.04
N LEU A 249 10.25 -20.76 -0.36
CA LEU A 249 10.25 -20.16 -1.70
C LEU A 249 11.09 -20.90 -2.79
N GLN A 250 11.51 -22.16 -2.63
CA GLN A 250 12.50 -22.94 -3.43
C GLN A 250 12.32 -23.06 -4.98
N SER A 251 11.54 -22.20 -5.63
CA SER A 251 11.50 -22.10 -7.09
C SER A 251 12.66 -21.24 -7.61
N LYS A 252 13.28 -21.66 -8.72
CA LYS A 252 14.30 -20.87 -9.44
C LYS A 252 13.80 -19.48 -9.87
N LYS A 253 12.48 -19.30 -10.03
CA LYS A 253 11.83 -18.02 -10.35
C LYS A 253 11.99 -16.98 -9.23
N PHE A 254 12.20 -17.48 -8.01
CA PHE A 254 12.11 -16.73 -6.76
C PHE A 254 13.46 -16.60 -6.03
N ASN A 255 14.56 -17.05 -6.62
CA ASN A 255 15.91 -16.72 -6.12
C ASN A 255 16.16 -15.19 -6.06
N ARG A 256 15.46 -14.42 -6.89
CA ARG A 256 15.47 -12.95 -6.89
C ARG A 256 14.96 -12.34 -5.57
N PHE A 257 14.21 -13.10 -4.76
CA PHE A 257 13.80 -12.67 -3.41
C PHE A 257 14.94 -12.63 -2.40
N ASN A 258 15.99 -13.41 -2.61
CA ASN A 258 17.15 -13.33 -1.75
C ASN A 258 17.74 -11.92 -1.80
N GLU A 259 17.66 -11.22 -2.94
CA GLU A 259 18.12 -9.83 -3.07
C GLU A 259 17.35 -8.85 -2.18
N LEU A 260 16.05 -9.10 -1.94
CA LEU A 260 15.22 -8.32 -1.01
C LEU A 260 15.51 -8.70 0.46
N ALA A 261 15.66 -10.00 0.73
CA ALA A 261 15.95 -10.49 2.08
C ALA A 261 17.35 -10.14 2.59
N ASP A 262 18.33 -10.12 1.69
CA ASP A 262 19.71 -9.69 1.93
C ASP A 262 19.83 -8.15 2.03
N GLY A 263 18.73 -7.42 1.82
CA GLY A 263 18.66 -5.97 2.02
C GLY A 263 18.61 -5.56 3.50
N ILE A 264 18.38 -6.50 4.43
CA ILE A 264 18.50 -6.25 5.87
C ILE A 264 19.73 -7.01 6.39
N ASP A 265 20.81 -6.29 6.68
CA ASP A 265 21.92 -6.88 7.41
C ASP A 265 21.53 -7.03 8.89
N ARG A 266 21.34 -8.30 9.29
CA ARG A 266 20.90 -8.68 10.64
C ARG A 266 21.98 -8.44 11.69
N GLU A 267 23.25 -8.62 11.33
CA GLU A 267 24.37 -8.45 12.25
C GLU A 267 24.56 -6.96 12.55
N LEU A 268 24.50 -6.11 11.53
CA LEU A 268 24.44 -4.65 11.65
C LEU A 268 23.23 -4.18 12.48
N ARG A 269 22.02 -4.70 12.20
CA ARG A 269 20.82 -4.37 12.99
C ARG A 269 21.01 -4.74 14.47
N ASN A 270 21.46 -5.96 14.76
CA ASN A 270 21.66 -6.43 16.13
C ASN A 270 22.70 -5.58 16.87
N SER A 271 23.80 -5.24 16.19
CA SER A 271 24.83 -4.36 16.70
C SER A 271 24.26 -3.00 17.12
N ILE A 272 23.46 -2.37 16.26
CA ILE A 272 22.85 -1.07 16.56
C ILE A 272 21.83 -1.17 17.70
N VAL A 273 20.93 -2.16 17.66
CA VAL A 273 19.89 -2.40 18.68
C VAL A 273 20.49 -2.57 20.07
N HIS A 274 21.60 -3.29 20.17
CA HIS A 274 22.28 -3.56 21.44
C HIS A 274 23.30 -2.48 21.82
N GLY A 275 23.46 -1.44 20.99
CA GLY A 275 24.44 -0.37 21.21
C GLY A 275 25.89 -0.86 21.12
N GLU A 276 26.10 -1.98 20.43
CA GLU A 276 27.39 -2.64 20.23
C GLU A 276 28.08 -2.11 18.97
N PHE A 277 28.20 -0.79 18.82
CA PHE A 277 28.95 -0.14 17.74
C PHE A 277 29.80 1.04 18.24
N ILE A 278 30.93 1.28 17.58
CA ILE A 278 31.91 2.31 17.95
C ILE A 278 32.10 3.26 16.76
N VAL A 279 31.80 4.54 16.98
CA VAL A 279 32.01 5.59 15.98
C VAL A 279 33.38 6.23 16.18
N ASN A 280 34.22 6.16 15.15
CA ASN A 280 35.53 6.80 15.09
C ASN A 280 35.49 8.03 14.15
N PRO A 281 35.33 9.26 14.71
CA PRO A 281 35.23 10.47 13.90
C PRO A 281 36.57 10.97 13.33
N ILE A 282 37.71 10.40 13.74
CA ILE A 282 39.01 10.77 13.17
C ILE A 282 39.22 10.02 11.85
N GLU A 283 38.81 8.76 11.82
CA GLU A 283 38.95 7.89 10.66
C GLU A 283 37.69 7.84 9.79
N ASN A 284 36.61 8.51 10.21
CA ASN A 284 35.28 8.50 9.59
C ASN A 284 34.74 7.08 9.40
N ARG A 285 34.81 6.29 10.48
CA ARG A 285 34.46 4.86 10.48
C ARG A 285 33.53 4.49 11.61
N ILE A 286 32.79 3.42 11.41
CA ILE A 286 31.93 2.79 12.39
C ILE A 286 32.28 1.30 12.43
N GLU A 287 32.63 0.83 13.61
CA GLU A 287 32.86 -0.60 13.89
C GLU A 287 31.60 -1.18 14.53
N PHE A 288 31.10 -2.29 13.99
CA PHE A 288 29.91 -2.99 14.44
C PHE A 288 30.30 -4.35 15.05
N PHE A 289 29.63 -4.70 16.14
CA PHE A 289 29.82 -5.94 16.88
C PHE A 289 28.48 -6.65 17.12
N ASP A 290 28.45 -7.97 17.04
CA ASP A 290 27.31 -8.81 17.48
C ASP A 290 27.83 -9.79 18.52
N ARG A 291 27.35 -9.67 19.77
CA ARG A 291 27.78 -10.48 20.92
C ARG A 291 29.27 -10.34 21.21
N GLY A 292 29.81 -9.16 20.93
CA GLY A 292 31.22 -8.81 21.16
C GLY A 292 32.19 -9.31 20.09
N ASP A 293 31.73 -10.01 19.05
CA ASP A 293 32.54 -10.35 17.89
C ASP A 293 32.38 -9.26 16.82
N PRO A 294 33.47 -8.79 16.18
CA PRO A 294 33.38 -7.79 15.11
C PRO A 294 32.68 -8.39 13.89
N VAL A 295 31.63 -7.71 13.41
CA VAL A 295 30.81 -8.16 12.27
C VAL A 295 31.03 -7.29 11.03
N ALA A 296 31.25 -5.99 11.21
CA ALA A 296 31.52 -5.06 10.11
C ALA A 296 32.37 -3.88 10.57
N GLU A 297 33.14 -3.32 9.64
CA GLU A 297 33.81 -2.02 9.78
C GLU A 297 33.50 -1.25 8.50
N LEU A 298 32.70 -0.19 8.62
CA LEU A 298 32.24 0.61 7.49
C LEU A 298 32.74 2.04 7.66
N ASP A 299 33.18 2.67 6.57
CA ASP A 299 33.29 4.12 6.57
C ASP A 299 31.91 4.80 6.57
N TYR A 300 31.90 6.11 6.78
CA TYR A 300 30.68 6.90 6.83
C TYR A 300 29.88 6.86 5.52
N SER A 301 30.53 6.80 4.36
CA SER A 301 29.85 6.70 3.07
C SER A 301 29.25 5.31 2.89
N GLU A 302 30.01 4.26 3.21
CA GLU A 302 29.54 2.88 3.15
C GLU A 302 28.34 2.65 4.08
N PHE A 303 28.36 3.22 5.28
CA PHE A 303 27.23 3.11 6.19
C PHE A 303 26.01 3.90 5.71
N GLN A 304 26.22 5.09 5.15
CA GLN A 304 25.15 5.87 4.53
C GLN A 304 24.48 5.09 3.40
N ASP A 305 25.26 4.43 2.53
CA ASP A 305 24.72 3.61 1.45
C ASP A 305 23.84 2.47 1.99
N GLU A 306 24.21 1.83 3.10
CA GLU A 306 23.36 0.81 3.75
C GLU A 306 22.03 1.39 4.26
N VAL A 307 22.02 2.62 4.79
CA VAL A 307 20.77 3.30 5.18
C VAL A 307 19.90 3.62 3.97
N LEU A 308 20.49 4.16 2.89
CA LEU A 308 19.78 4.50 1.66
C LEU A 308 19.23 3.26 0.95
N ARG A 309 19.99 2.16 0.95
CA ARG A 309 19.56 0.87 0.43
C ARG A 309 18.33 0.35 1.18
N LEU A 310 18.34 0.44 2.50
CA LEU A 310 17.23 -0.02 3.33
C LEU A 310 15.99 0.88 3.17
N LEU A 311 16.18 2.19 3.02
CA LEU A 311 15.11 3.12 2.67
C LEU A 311 14.51 2.80 1.29
N ALA A 312 15.34 2.53 0.28
CA ALA A 312 14.87 2.14 -1.04
C ALA A 312 14.07 0.82 -1.01
N LEU A 313 14.54 -0.18 -0.25
CA LEU A 313 13.80 -1.43 -0.04
C LEU A 313 12.43 -1.19 0.64
N PHE A 314 12.41 -0.36 1.68
CA PHE A 314 11.17 0.03 2.35
C PHE A 314 10.18 0.70 1.40
N ASN A 315 10.64 1.69 0.62
CA ASN A 315 9.82 2.36 -0.39
C ASN A 315 9.29 1.38 -1.43
N ALA A 316 10.13 0.45 -1.88
CA ALA A 316 9.73 -0.56 -2.83
C ALA A 316 8.57 -1.40 -2.28
N LEU A 317 8.72 -1.95 -1.06
CA LEU A 317 7.67 -2.75 -0.41
C LEU A 317 6.39 -1.94 -0.19
N TRP A 318 6.50 -0.64 0.04
CA TRP A 318 5.35 0.26 0.16
C TRP A 318 4.63 0.45 -1.18
N VAL A 319 5.37 0.82 -2.22
CA VAL A 319 4.86 1.09 -3.57
C VAL A 319 4.26 -0.17 -4.20
N PHE A 320 4.64 -1.36 -3.74
CA PHE A 320 4.05 -2.62 -4.17
C PHE A 320 2.50 -2.66 -4.05
N ARG A 321 1.89 -2.04 -3.02
CA ARG A 321 0.42 -1.92 -2.93
C ARG A 321 -0.14 -1.09 -4.10
N LEU A 322 0.54 0.00 -4.43
CA LEU A 322 0.19 0.87 -5.55
C LEU A 322 0.32 0.14 -6.88
N MET A 323 1.37 -0.67 -7.06
CA MET A 323 1.57 -1.51 -8.24
C MET A 323 0.43 -2.51 -8.41
N LEU A 324 0.04 -3.23 -7.35
CA LEU A 324 -1.07 -4.17 -7.39
C LEU A 324 -2.40 -3.48 -7.76
N MET A 325 -2.64 -2.30 -7.21
CA MET A 325 -3.82 -1.50 -7.57
C MET A 325 -3.78 -1.05 -9.04
N TYR A 326 -2.64 -0.55 -9.50
CA TYR A 326 -2.44 -0.17 -10.90
C TYR A 326 -2.72 -1.34 -11.85
N TYR A 327 -2.12 -2.51 -11.60
CA TYR A 327 -2.34 -3.69 -12.45
C TYR A 327 -3.79 -4.19 -12.40
N ARG A 328 -4.48 -4.08 -11.26
CA ARG A 328 -5.91 -4.42 -11.19
C ARG A 328 -6.77 -3.47 -12.01
N VAL A 329 -6.59 -2.16 -11.82
CA VAL A 329 -7.44 -1.14 -12.45
C VAL A 329 -7.18 -1.02 -13.94
N ARG A 330 -5.92 -1.10 -14.40
CA ARG A 330 -5.57 -0.93 -15.83
C ARG A 330 -6.22 -1.95 -16.77
N HIS A 331 -6.60 -3.12 -16.25
CA HIS A 331 -7.24 -4.18 -17.06
C HIS A 331 -8.76 -4.02 -17.13
N LEU A 332 -9.36 -3.25 -16.22
CA LEU A 332 -10.81 -3.10 -16.14
C LEU A 332 -11.41 -2.49 -17.42
N PRO A 333 -10.87 -1.41 -18.02
CA PRO A 333 -11.45 -0.83 -19.22
C PRO A 333 -11.54 -1.81 -20.39
N GLU A 334 -10.47 -2.59 -20.62
CA GLU A 334 -10.43 -3.60 -21.69
C GLU A 334 -11.42 -4.74 -21.44
N VAL A 335 -11.52 -5.22 -20.20
CA VAL A 335 -12.49 -6.27 -19.83
C VAL A 335 -13.93 -5.80 -20.06
N VAL A 336 -14.25 -4.59 -19.63
CA VAL A 336 -15.59 -4.01 -19.76
C VAL A 336 -15.96 -3.77 -21.22
N GLU A 337 -15.02 -3.29 -22.04
CA GLU A 337 -15.28 -3.10 -23.47
C GLU A 337 -15.54 -4.46 -24.18
N ASN A 338 -14.78 -5.50 -23.84
CA ASN A 338 -15.04 -6.84 -24.37
C ASN A 338 -16.41 -7.39 -23.97
N LEU A 339 -16.85 -7.13 -22.72
CA LEU A 339 -18.20 -7.52 -22.26
C LEU A 339 -19.30 -6.73 -23.00
N ARG A 340 -19.09 -5.43 -23.24
CA ARG A 340 -20.01 -4.60 -24.02
C ARG A 340 -20.15 -5.08 -25.45
N GLU A 341 -19.03 -5.40 -26.12
CA GLU A 341 -19.04 -5.92 -27.49
C GLU A 341 -19.75 -7.28 -27.58
N ALA A 342 -19.55 -8.15 -26.59
CA ALA A 342 -20.21 -9.45 -26.51
C ALA A 342 -21.73 -9.31 -26.36
N ASN A 343 -22.19 -8.46 -25.43
CA ASN A 343 -23.62 -8.22 -25.18
C ASN A 343 -24.31 -7.40 -26.29
N SER A 344 -23.56 -6.61 -27.06
CA SER A 344 -24.10 -5.86 -28.22
C SER A 344 -24.28 -6.71 -29.48
N SER A 345 -23.75 -7.94 -29.48
CA SER A 345 -23.75 -8.87 -30.62
C SER A 345 -24.84 -9.96 -30.52
N GLU A 346 -25.56 -10.03 -29.40
CA GLU A 346 -26.76 -10.84 -29.20
C GLU A 346 -28.04 -10.05 -29.52
#